data_AF-A0A3N5QNB8-F1
#
_entry.id   AF-A0A3N5QNB8-F1
#
_cell.length_a   1.000
_cell.length_b   1.000
_cell.length_c   1.000
_cell.angle_alpha   90.00
_cell.angle_beta   90.00
_cell.angle_gamma   90.00
#
_symmetry.space_group_name_H-M   'P 1'
#
loop_
_entity.id
_entity.type
_entity.pdbx_description
1 polymer ?
#
loop_
_entity_poly.entity_id
_entity_poly.type
_entity_poly.pdbx_seq_one_letter_code
_entity_poly.pdbx_strand_id
1 'polypeptide(L)' 'MKKIGLVGGIGPESTLDYYRLIIRAFQERKSADYPEILVYSANMTELLKLMEEKRWDALTE' A
#
# COMPACT_ATOMS: atom_id res chain seq x y z
N MET A 1 -6.08 -17.30 -7.19
CA MET A 1 -5.03 -16.51 -6.52
C MET A 1 -5.56 -15.92 -5.22
N LYS A 2 -4.70 -15.64 -4.23
CA LYS A 2 -5.12 -14.87 -3.04
C LYS A 2 -5.24 -13.39 -3.40
N LYS A 3 -6.17 -12.67 -2.78
CA LYS A 3 -6.30 -11.22 -2.93
C LYS A 3 -5.17 -10.51 -2.18
N ILE A 4 -4.63 -9.44 -2.77
CA ILE A 4 -3.58 -8.63 -2.16
C ILE A 4 -4.22 -7.42 -1.48
N GLY A 5 -3.88 -7.18 -0.21
CA GLY A 5 -4.16 -5.92 0.47
C GLY A 5 -2.90 -5.05 0.48
N LEU A 6 -2.95 -3.89 -0.17
CA LEU A 6 -1.87 -2.91 -0.16
C LEU A 6 -2.25 -1.76 0.77
N VAL A 7 -1.65 -1.74 1.96
CA VAL A 7 -1.73 -0.60 2.89
C VAL A 7 -0.65 0.40 2.48
N GLY A 8 -1.07 1.46 1.80
CA GLY A 8 -0.23 2.53 1.29
C GLY A 8 -0.66 3.90 1.83
N GLY A 9 -0.32 4.95 1.09
CA GLY A 9 -0.55 6.34 1.53
C GLY A 9 0.54 6.88 2.47
N ILE A 10 1.45 6.02 2.96
CA ILE A 10 2.63 6.43 3.74
C ILE A 10 3.78 6.80 2.78
N GLY A 11 3.56 7.89 2.04
CA GLY A 11 4.15 8.09 0.72
C GLY A 11 3.10 7.75 -0.36
N PRO A 12 2.15 8.66 -0.63
CA PRO A 12 1.05 8.38 -1.55
C PRO A 12 1.55 8.09 -2.97
N GLU A 13 2.58 8.79 -3.43
CA GLU A 13 3.18 8.55 -4.74
C GLU A 13 3.94 7.22 -4.80
N SER A 14 4.69 6.86 -3.75
CA SER A 14 5.45 5.60 -3.72
C SER A 14 4.55 4.37 -3.68
N THR A 15 3.31 4.50 -3.21
CA THR A 15 2.29 3.43 -3.26
C THR A 15 2.01 2.99 -4.70
N LEU A 16 2.06 3.91 -5.66
CA LEU A 16 1.87 3.59 -7.08
C LEU A 16 3.01 2.72 -7.62
N ASP A 17 4.23 2.92 -7.14
CA ASP A 17 5.38 2.12 -7.56
C ASP A 17 5.26 0.67 -7.08
N TYR A 18 4.74 0.44 -5.87
CA TYR A 18 4.42 -0.90 -5.40
C TYR A 18 3.35 -1.58 -6.26
N TYR A 19 2.27 -0.87 -6.60
CA TYR A 19 1.26 -1.42 -7.52
C TYR A 19 1.89 -1.82 -8.86
N ARG A 20 2.70 -0.95 -9.47
CA ARG A 20 3.39 -1.23 -10.73
C ARG A 20 4.31 -2.45 -10.66
N LEU A 21 5.09 -2.56 -9.59
CA LEU A 21 6.00 -3.69 -9.37
C LEU A 21 5.24 -5.01 -9.21
N ILE A 22 4.12 -5.00 -8.48
CA ILE A 22 3.25 -6.17 -8.36
C ILE A 22 2.76 -6.59 -9.75
N ILE A 23 2.19 -5.67 -10.53
CA ILE A 23 1.68 -5.99 -11.88
C ILE A 23 2.78 -6.57 -12.78
N ARG A 24 3.99 -5.97 -12.78
CA ARG A 24 5.13 -6.47 -13.56
C ARG A 24 5.52 -7.90 -13.16
N ALA A 25 5.56 -8.19 -11.86
CA ALA A 25 5.89 -9.52 -11.36
C ALA A 25 4.88 -10.60 -11.81
N PHE A 26 3.60 -10.24 -12.03
CA PHE A 26 2.61 -11.15 -12.60
C PHE A 26 2.77 -11.32 -14.11
N GLN A 27 3.09 -10.25 -14.84
CA GLN A 27 3.36 -10.30 -16.29
C GLN A 27 4.56 -11.21 -16.62
N GLU A 28 5.63 -11.14 -15.82
CA GLU A 28 6.83 -11.97 -16.01
C GLU A 28 6.56 -13.47 -15.82
N ARG A 29 5.57 -13.84 -15.00
CA ARG A 29 5.23 -15.24 -14.71
C ARG A 29 4.48 -15.95 -15.86
N LYS A 30 4.23 -15.27 -16.99
CA LYS A 30 3.43 -15.77 -18.13
C LYS A 30 2.06 -16.35 -17.72
N SER A 31 1.54 -15.98 -16.56
CA SER A 31 0.16 -16.25 -16.17
C SER A 31 -0.69 -15.13 -16.75
N ALA A 32 -1.77 -15.48 -17.44
CA ALA A 32 -2.65 -14.51 -18.10
C ALA A 32 -3.46 -13.65 -17.12
N ASP A 33 -3.41 -13.96 -15.82
CA ASP A 33 -4.29 -13.36 -14.82
C ASP A 33 -3.56 -12.31 -13.99
N TYR A 34 -4.10 -11.09 -13.99
CA TYR A 34 -3.69 -10.04 -13.06
C TYR A 34 -4.26 -10.30 -11.66
N PRO A 35 -3.56 -9.89 -10.59
CA PRO A 35 -4.06 -10.05 -9.23
C PRO A 35 -5.21 -9.11 -8.92
N GLU A 36 -6.16 -9.58 -8.12
CA GLU A 36 -7.09 -8.71 -7.40
C GLU A 36 -6.33 -8.00 -6.27
N ILE A 37 -6.35 -6.67 -6.28
CA ILE A 37 -5.66 -5.82 -5.30
C ILE A 37 -6.67 -4.83 -4.68
N LEU A 38 -6.76 -4.82 -3.35
CA LEU A 38 -7.41 -3.76 -2.58
C LEU A 38 -6.33 -2.82 -2.06
N VAL A 39 -6.45 -1.53 -2.37
CA VAL A 39 -5.51 -0.50 -1.88
C VAL A 39 -6.22 0.34 -0.83
N TYR A 40 -5.66 0.34 0.38
CA TYR A 40 -6.00 1.34 1.40
C TYR A 40 -4.95 2.43 1.36
N SER A 41 -5.35 3.67 1.08
CA SER A 41 -4.45 4.82 1.07
C SER A 41 -4.66 5.63 2.34
N ALA A 42 -3.75 5.49 3.30
CA ALA A 42 -3.80 6.23 4.55
C ALA A 42 -3.56 7.73 4.35
N ASN A 43 -4.10 8.55 5.25
CA ASN A 43 -3.83 9.98 5.28
C ASN A 43 -2.43 10.23 5.88
N MET A 44 -1.46 10.54 5.01
CA MET A 44 -0.08 10.81 5.43
C MET A 44 0.02 11.97 6.43
N THR A 45 -0.78 13.01 6.26
CA THR A 45 -0.75 14.19 7.15
C THR A 45 -1.17 13.83 8.57
N GLU A 46 -2.20 13.00 8.72
CA GLU A 46 -2.64 12.51 10.04
C GLU A 46 -1.58 11.61 10.68
N LEU A 47 -1.01 10.68 9.92
CA LEU A 47 0.03 9.79 10.42
C LEU A 47 1.27 10.57 10.87
N LEU A 48 1.75 11.52 10.06
CA LEU A 48 2.89 12.36 10.41
C LEU A 48 2.65 13.15 11.70
N LYS A 49 1.45 13.72 11.87
CA LYS A 49 1.09 14.42 13.11
C LYS A 49 1.17 13.50 14.33
N LEU A 50 0.63 12.28 14.24
CA LEU A 50 0.69 11.30 15.33
C LEU A 50 2.15 10.91 15.66
N MET A 51 2.99 10.75 14.63
CA MET A 51 4.42 10.44 14.80
C MET A 51 5.20 11.59 15.45
N GLU A 52 4.94 12.84 15.04
CA GLU A 52 5.54 14.04 15.65
C GLU A 52 5.17 14.17 17.13
N GLU A 53 3.92 13.87 17.48
CA GLU A 53 3.41 13.84 18.86
C GLU A 53 3.87 12.60 19.65
N LYS A 54 4.61 11.66 19.01
CA LYS A 54 5.02 10.36 19.58
C LYS A 54 3.85 9.52 20.09
N ARG A 55 2.66 9.67 19.50
CA ARG A 55 1.43 8.96 19.86
C ARG A 55 1.33 7.64 19.09
N TRP A 56 2.27 6.74 19.35
CA TRP A 56 2.37 5.46 18.63
C TRP A 56 1.15 4.57 18.80
N ASP A 57 0.54 4.57 19.99
CA ASP A 57 -0.64 3.75 20.29
C ASP A 57 -1.85 4.10 19.39
N ALA A 58 -1.95 5.35 18.97
CA ALA A 58 -3.03 5.84 18.12
C ALA A 58 -2.84 5.50 16.63
N LEU A 59 -1.70 4.91 16.23
CA LEU A 59 -1.46 4.49 14.84
C LEU A 59 -2.15 3.16 14.50
N THR A 60 -2.62 2.43 15.52
CA THR A 60 -3.23 1.11 15.38
C THR A 60 -4.71 1.07 15.73
N GLU A 61 -5.29 2.23 16.07
CA GLU A 61 -6.73 2.40 16.33
C GLU A 61 -7.53 2.68 15.06
#